data_AF-A0A846EUW3-F1
#
_entry.id   AF-A0A846EUW3-F1
#
_cell.length_a   1.000
_cell.length_b   1.000
_cell.length_c   1.000
_cell.angle_alpha   90.00
_cell.angle_beta   90.00
_cell.angle_gamma   90.00
#
_symmetry.space_group_name_H-M   'P 1'
#
loop_
_entity.id
_entity.type
_entity.pdbx_description
1 polymer ?
#
loop_
_entity_poly.entity_id
_entity_poly.type
_entity_poly.pdbx_seq_one_letter_code
_entity_poly.pdbx_strand_id
1 'polypeptide(L)'
;MTIYRFDCDDFALLLKADFAKNSYQSNNLNHSHAFGILWGNWINNGGHAINWMINEDCKLRLIEPQNDNVFFPNDPDGELFSHIYFMFC
;
A
#
# COMPACT_ATOMS: atom_id res chain seq x y z
N MET A 1 -1.40 25.02 -5.75
CA MET A 1 -1.83 23.73 -5.15
C MET A 1 -3.07 23.31 -5.91
N THR A 2 -2.90 22.52 -6.97
CA THR A 2 -3.99 21.96 -7.76
C THR A 2 -4.58 20.82 -6.95
N ILE A 3 -5.83 20.95 -6.50
CA ILE A 3 -6.54 19.89 -5.79
C ILE A 3 -6.89 18.83 -6.83
N TYR A 4 -6.06 17.81 -6.97
CA TYR A 4 -6.46 16.62 -7.73
C TYR A 4 -7.52 15.90 -6.91
N ARG A 5 -8.66 15.58 -7.56
CA ARG A 5 -9.71 14.76 -6.94
C ARG A 5 -9.32 13.28 -6.84
N PHE A 6 -8.18 12.91 -7.42
CA PHE A 6 -7.68 11.56 -7.51
C PHE A 6 -6.16 11.59 -7.35
N ASP A 7 -5.65 11.13 -6.21
CA ASP A 7 -4.22 11.17 -5.86
C ASP A 7 -3.77 9.84 -5.22
N CYS A 8 -2.56 9.81 -4.63
CA CYS A 8 -1.93 8.61 -4.06
C CYS A 8 -2.85 7.78 -3.13
N ASP A 9 -3.71 8.44 -2.34
CA ASP A 9 -4.65 7.77 -1.44
C ASP A 9 -5.78 7.04 -2.17
N ASP A 10 -6.28 7.61 -3.27
CA ASP A 10 -7.29 6.95 -4.10
C ASP A 10 -6.74 5.70 -4.79
N PHE A 11 -5.51 5.76 -5.30
CA PHE A 11 -4.83 4.59 -5.86
C PHE A 11 -4.63 3.50 -4.79
N ALA A 12 -4.16 3.89 -3.60
CA ALA A 12 -3.95 2.94 -2.50
C ALA A 12 -5.27 2.31 -2.00
N LEU A 13 -6.35 3.09 -1.99
CA LEU A 13 -7.69 2.64 -1.63
C LEU A 13 -8.25 1.65 -2.66
N LEU A 14 -8.15 1.95 -3.95
CA LEU A 14 -8.66 1.07 -5.00
C LEU A 14 -7.91 -0.26 -5.03
N LEU A 15 -6.59 -0.25 -4.87
CA LEU A 15 -5.82 -1.50 -4.83
C LEU A 15 -6.22 -2.35 -3.62
N LYS A 16 -6.40 -1.75 -2.44
CA LYS A 16 -6.91 -2.48 -1.27
C LYS A 16 -8.32 -3.04 -1.49
N ALA A 17 -9.21 -2.28 -2.14
CA ALA A 17 -10.56 -2.74 -2.45
C ALA A 17 -10.56 -3.95 -3.38
N ASP A 18 -9.65 -4.00 -4.36
CA ASP A 18 -9.51 -5.14 -5.26
C ASP A 18 -9.06 -6.41 -4.52
N PHE A 19 -8.05 -6.30 -3.64
CA PHE A 19 -7.62 -7.40 -2.78
C PHE A 19 -8.73 -7.88 -1.84
N ALA A 20 -9.49 -6.96 -1.23
CA ALA A 20 -10.62 -7.31 -0.39
C ALA A 20 -11.69 -8.07 -1.20
N LYS A 21 -12.08 -7.56 -2.37
CA LYS A 21 -13.03 -8.22 -3.27
C LYS A 21 -12.57 -9.61 -3.66
N ASN A 22 -11.29 -9.77 -4.01
CA ASN A 22 -10.70 -11.07 -4.33
C ASN A 22 -10.82 -12.05 -3.16
N SER A 23 -10.53 -11.61 -1.93
CA SER A 23 -10.66 -12.47 -0.74
C SER A 23 -12.09 -12.95 -0.48
N TYR A 24 -13.10 -12.10 -0.71
CA TYR A 24 -14.51 -12.49 -0.55
C TYR A 24 -15.03 -13.38 -1.69
N GLN A 25 -14.49 -13.25 -2.89
CA GLN A 25 -14.90 -14.06 -4.05
C GLN A 25 -14.18 -15.41 -4.10
N SER A 26 -13.01 -15.51 -3.48
CA SER A 26 -12.28 -16.77 -3.34
C SER A 26 -12.91 -17.62 -2.23
N ASN A 27 -13.62 -18.68 -2.60
CA ASN A 27 -14.17 -19.66 -1.65
C ASN A 27 -13.11 -20.41 -0.81
N ASN A 28 -11.82 -20.14 -1.04
CA ASN A 28 -10.70 -20.86 -0.43
C ASN A 28 -9.98 -20.07 0.68
N LEU A 29 -10.40 -18.84 0.97
CA LEU A 29 -9.77 -18.00 1.99
C LEU A 29 -10.70 -17.84 3.20
N ASN A 30 -10.22 -18.26 4.38
CA ASN A 30 -10.92 -18.03 5.65
C ASN A 30 -10.60 -16.67 6.27
N HIS A 31 -9.62 -15.95 5.71
CA HIS A 31 -9.08 -14.70 6.22
C HIS A 31 -8.75 -13.75 5.07
N SER A 32 -8.77 -12.45 5.34
CA SER A 32 -8.32 -11.43 4.40
C SER A 32 -6.82 -11.57 4.09
N HIS A 33 -6.41 -11.11 2.92
CA HIS A 33 -4.99 -10.98 2.57
C HIS A 33 -4.26 -10.09 3.58
N ALA A 34 -3.01 -10.42 3.90
CA ALA A 34 -2.12 -9.57 4.69
C ALA A 34 -1.67 -8.37 3.84
N PHE A 35 -2.60 -7.44 3.64
CA PHE A 35 -2.50 -6.33 2.71
C PHE A 35 -3.22 -5.10 3.27
N GLY A 36 -2.63 -3.92 3.13
CA GLY A 36 -3.22 -2.70 3.66
C GLY A 36 -2.72 -1.42 3.00
N ILE A 37 -3.15 -0.30 3.56
CA ILE A 37 -2.66 1.04 3.19
C ILE A 37 -1.67 1.49 4.26
N LEU A 38 -0.62 2.15 3.80
CA LEU A 38 0.41 2.77 4.61
C LEU A 38 0.41 4.27 4.27
N TRP A 39 0.22 5.09 5.30
CA TRP A 39 0.33 6.54 5.21
C TRP A 39 1.65 6.98 5.80
N GLY A 40 2.26 8.01 5.23
CA GLY A 40 3.42 8.65 5.83
C GLY A 40 3.92 9.81 5.00
N ASN A 41 5.20 10.11 5.16
CA ASN A 41 5.87 11.22 4.50
C ASN A 41 7.00 10.70 3.62
N TRP A 42 6.89 10.95 2.31
CA TRP A 42 7.95 10.72 1.35
C TRP A 42 8.84 11.96 1.30
N ILE A 43 10.13 11.81 1.60
CA ILE A 43 11.08 12.93 1.84
C ILE A 43 10.98 14.08 0.81
N ASN A 44 10.66 13.79 -0.46
CA ASN A 44 10.59 14.78 -1.52
C ASN A 44 9.16 15.18 -1.96
N ASN A 45 8.13 14.43 -1.56
CA ASN A 45 6.76 14.62 -2.05
C ASN A 45 5.77 15.00 -0.94
N GLY A 46 6.17 14.97 0.32
CA GLY A 46 5.28 15.27 1.44
C GLY A 46 4.44 14.07 1.84
N GLY A 47 3.23 14.33 2.35
CA GLY A 47 2.28 13.29 2.73
C GLY A 47 1.94 12.39 1.54
N HIS A 48 2.05 11.08 1.72
CA HIS A 48 1.87 10.11 0.66
C HIS A 48 1.20 8.84 1.20
N ALA A 49 0.49 8.13 0.34
CA ALA A 49 -0.18 6.87 0.63
C ALA A 49 0.26 5.79 -0.35
N ILE A 50 0.67 4.64 0.18
CA ILE A 50 1.07 3.45 -0.57
C ILE A 50 0.41 2.22 0.02
N ASN A 51 0.61 1.06 -0.59
CA ASN A 51 0.18 -0.20 0.00
C ASN A 51 1.34 -0.97 0.62
N TRP A 52 1.00 -1.86 1.54
CA TRP A 52 1.94 -2.83 2.10
C TRP A 52 1.36 -4.23 1.94
N MET A 53 2.25 -5.22 1.81
CA MET A 53 1.87 -6.63 1.75
C MET A 53 2.86 -7.53 2.48
N ILE A 54 2.37 -8.65 2.98
CA ILE A 54 3.17 -9.81 3.40
C ILE A 54 2.59 -11.03 2.68
N ASN A 55 3.44 -11.82 2.01
CA ASN A 55 3.03 -13.07 1.36
C ASN A 55 3.70 -14.28 2.04
N GLU A 56 3.70 -15.42 1.35
CA GLU A 56 4.17 -16.72 1.88
C GLU A 56 5.63 -16.72 2.35
N ASP A 57 6.46 -15.77 1.90
CA ASP A 57 7.85 -15.66 2.36
C ASP A 57 8.00 -14.84 3.66
N CYS A 58 6.89 -14.38 4.23
CA CYS A 58 6.81 -13.60 5.46
C CYS A 58 7.59 -12.28 5.43
N LYS A 59 7.90 -11.73 4.25
CA LYS A 59 8.58 -10.43 4.11
C LYS A 59 7.60 -9.31 3.81
N LEU A 60 7.77 -8.21 4.55
CA LEU A 60 7.08 -6.95 4.28
C LEU A 60 7.58 -6.34 2.97
N ARG A 61 6.64 -6.00 2.09
CA ARG A 61 6.88 -5.21 0.88
C ARG A 61 5.97 -4.00 0.87
N LEU A 62 6.46 -2.96 0.24
CA LEU A 62 5.74 -1.74 -0.08
C LEU A 62 5.41 -1.75 -1.58
N ILE A 63 4.28 -1.17 -1.94
CA ILE A 63 3.80 -1.11 -3.32
C ILE A 63 3.41 0.33 -3.61
N GLU A 64 4.00 0.92 -4.65
CA GLU A 64 3.57 2.20 -5.21
C GLU A 64 2.47 1.93 -6.25
N PRO A 65 1.18 2.09 -5.91
CA PRO A 65 0.07 1.69 -6.76
C PRO A 65 -0.09 2.55 -8.02
N GLN A 66 0.58 3.71 -8.12
CA GLN A 66 0.51 4.55 -9.32
C GLN A 66 1.36 4.02 -10.48
N ASN A 67 2.37 3.19 -10.20
CA ASN A 67 3.31 2.68 -11.20
C ASN A 67 3.65 1.18 -11.05
N ASP A 68 2.94 0.48 -10.17
CA ASP A 68 3.11 -0.95 -9.86
C ASP A 68 4.49 -1.34 -9.30
N ASN A 69 5.30 -0.38 -8.84
CA ASN A 69 6.60 -0.67 -8.26
C ASN A 69 6.45 -1.38 -6.91
N VAL A 70 7.20 -2.45 -6.72
CA VAL A 70 7.22 -3.24 -5.48
C VAL A 70 8.64 -3.26 -4.93
N PHE A 71 8.80 -2.80 -3.71
CA PHE A 71 10.10 -2.62 -3.08
C PHE A 71 10.05 -3.01 -1.59
N PHE A 72 11.21 -3.28 -1.01
CA PHE A 72 11.35 -3.53 0.41
C PHE A 72 11.55 -2.22 1.17
N PRO A 73 11.19 -2.15 2.47
CA PRO A 73 11.44 -0.96 3.29
C PRO A 73 12.91 -0.52 3.36
N ASN A 74 13.84 -1.44 3.12
CA ASN A 74 15.28 -1.20 3.13
C ASN A 74 15.88 -1.04 1.72
N ASP A 75 15.05 -0.95 0.68
CA ASP A 75 15.49 -0.51 -0.64
C ASP A 75 15.60 1.02 -0.67
N PRO A 76 16.37 1.61 -1.61
CA PRO A 76 16.52 3.06 -1.70
C PRO A 76 15.21 3.85 -1.71
N ASP A 77 14.15 3.33 -2.35
CA ASP A 77 12.83 3.97 -2.36
C ASP A 77 12.11 3.86 -1.00
N GLY A 78 12.31 2.74 -0.28
CA GLY A 78 11.73 2.51 1.04
C GLY A 78 12.33 3.40 2.12
N GLU A 79 13.64 3.66 2.04
CA GLU A 79 14.36 4.55 2.97
C GLU A 79 13.90 6.01 2.87
N LEU A 80 13.24 6.40 1.77
CA LEU A 80 12.66 7.72 1.61
C LEU A 80 11.33 7.90 2.34
N PHE A 81 10.77 6.83 2.92
CA PHE A 81 9.47 6.83 3.56
C PHE A 81 9.58 6.90 5.09
N SER A 82 8.89 7.85 5.71
CA SER A 82 8.98 8.12 7.15
C SER A 82 7.61 8.43 7.77
N HIS A 83 7.54 8.54 9.10
CA HIS A 83 6.31 8.88 9.84
C HIS A 83 5.14 7.95 9.47
N ILE A 84 5.37 6.66 9.68
CA ILE A 84 4.55 5.58 9.13
C ILE A 84 3.33 5.30 10.01
N TYR A 85 2.16 5.23 9.37
CA TYR A 85 0.90 4.81 9.97
C TYR A 85 0.28 3.68 9.14
N PHE A 86 0.22 2.49 9.73
CA PHE A 86 -0.44 1.35 9.12
C PHE A 86 -1.95 1.42 9.34
N MET A 87 -2.72 1.27 8.27
CA MET A 87 -4.15 1.14 8.33
C MET A 87 -4.55 -0.32 8.09
N PHE A 88 -4.93 -0.98 9.17
CA PHE A 88 -5.48 -2.34 9.18
C PHE A 88 -7.01 -2.23 9.23
N CYS A 89 -7.63 -2.12 8.05
CA CYS A 89 -9.08 -2.27 7.91
C CYS A 89 -9.39 -3.65 7.33
#